data_AF-A0A553BH25-F1
#
_entry.id   AF-A0A553BH25-F1
#
_cell.length_a   1.000
_cell.length_b   1.000
_cell.length_c   1.000
_cell.angle_alpha   90.00
_cell.angle_beta   90.00
_cell.angle_gamma   90.00
#
_symmetry.space_group_name_H-M   'P 1'
#
loop_
_entity.id
_entity.type
_entity.pdbx_description
1 polymer ?
#
loop_
_entity_poly.entity_id
_entity_poly.type
_entity_poly.pdbx_seq_one_letter_code
_entity_poly.pdbx_strand_id
1 'polypeptide(L)'
;MFKEGKYHFQSDIAKKLGRTEKTVREWIQEYSQSGLSSLLKVSSGGNNTRTISDKALELIAKKILDVETTITSYLELQLIIEEELGEKIAYGALYSHCKRKYKSKLKVARKSHHKKDEKAEELFKKP
;
A
#
# COMPACT_ATOMS: atom_id res chain seq x y z
N MET A 1 17.78 -21.55 -27.95
CA MET A 1 19.02 -21.85 -27.17
C MET A 1 19.24 -23.34 -26.96
N PHE A 2 18.40 -24.10 -26.22
CA PHE A 2 18.47 -25.57 -26.24
C PHE A 2 17.87 -26.19 -27.50
N LYS A 3 16.77 -25.59 -28.01
CA LYS A 3 16.09 -26.04 -29.24
C LYS A 3 16.94 -25.93 -30.52
N GLU A 4 18.05 -25.21 -30.46
CA GLU A 4 19.03 -25.06 -31.56
C GLU A 4 20.28 -25.93 -31.36
N GLY A 5 20.38 -26.70 -30.27
CA GLY A 5 21.54 -27.56 -29.99
C GLY A 5 22.86 -26.84 -29.67
N LYS A 6 22.84 -25.52 -29.44
CA LYS A 6 24.06 -24.70 -29.26
C LYS A 6 24.83 -24.94 -27.96
N TYR A 7 24.22 -25.54 -26.95
CA TYR A 7 24.83 -25.82 -25.65
C TYR A 7 24.34 -27.16 -25.10
N HIS A 8 25.26 -27.98 -24.59
CA HIS A 8 24.94 -29.29 -24.03
C HIS A 8 24.59 -29.22 -22.54
N PHE A 9 25.22 -28.31 -21.79
CA PHE A 9 25.01 -28.17 -20.35
C PHE A 9 24.49 -26.78 -19.97
N GLN A 10 23.61 -26.75 -18.95
CA GLN A 10 23.09 -25.49 -18.38
C GLN A 10 24.22 -24.64 -17.77
N SER A 11 25.29 -25.28 -17.28
CA SER A 11 26.50 -24.64 -16.76
C SER A 11 27.21 -23.77 -17.80
N ASP A 12 27.23 -24.17 -19.07
CA ASP A 12 27.92 -23.43 -20.13
C ASP A 12 27.16 -22.15 -20.49
N ILE A 13 25.83 -22.25 -20.49
CA ILE A 13 24.93 -21.10 -20.64
C ILE A 13 25.11 -20.14 -19.46
N ALA A 14 25.18 -20.68 -18.24
CA ALA A 14 25.37 -19.88 -17.03
C ALA A 14 26.69 -19.10 -17.04
N LYS A 15 27.81 -19.76 -17.40
CA LYS A 15 29.12 -19.12 -17.58
C LYS A 15 29.07 -18.01 -18.62
N LYS A 16 28.44 -18.25 -19.77
CA LYS A 16 28.31 -17.24 -20.84
C LYS A 16 27.45 -16.04 -20.42
N LEU A 17 26.41 -16.27 -19.63
CA LEU A 17 25.50 -15.22 -19.14
C LEU A 17 26.01 -14.51 -17.87
N GLY A 18 27.13 -14.96 -17.29
CA GLY A 18 27.64 -14.44 -16.01
C GLY A 18 26.68 -14.70 -14.85
N ARG A 19 25.94 -15.82 -14.90
CA ARG A 19 24.96 -16.22 -13.87
C ARG A 19 25.33 -17.58 -13.31
N THR A 20 24.71 -17.93 -12.18
CA THR A 20 24.85 -19.26 -11.59
C THR A 20 23.98 -20.26 -12.33
N GLU A 21 24.42 -21.52 -12.41
CA GLU A 21 23.63 -22.61 -13.03
C GLU A 21 22.23 -22.71 -12.43
N LYS A 22 22.10 -22.54 -11.11
CA LYS A 22 20.81 -22.54 -10.40
C LYS A 22 19.82 -21.53 -11.01
N THR A 23 20.25 -20.30 -11.28
CA THR A 23 19.41 -19.25 -11.86
C THR A 23 18.94 -19.62 -13.27
N VAL A 24 19.84 -20.18 -14.10
CA VAL A 24 19.49 -20.63 -15.44
C VAL A 24 18.48 -21.79 -15.39
N ARG A 25 18.66 -22.72 -14.44
CA ARG A 25 17.74 -23.84 -14.23
C ARG A 25 16.35 -23.34 -13.80
N GLU A 26 16.29 -22.39 -12.87
CA GLU A 26 15.04 -21.76 -12.42
C GLU A 26 14.32 -21.07 -13.59
N TRP A 27 15.02 -20.31 -14.43
CA TRP A 27 14.42 -19.67 -15.60
C TRP A 27 13.88 -20.68 -16.62
N ILE A 28 14.59 -21.78 -16.86
CA ILE A 28 14.14 -22.84 -17.78
C ILE A 28 12.88 -23.50 -17.21
N GLN A 29 12.87 -23.79 -15.91
CA GLN A 29 11.73 -24.41 -15.24
C GLN A 29 10.50 -23.49 -15.26
N GLU A 30 10.65 -22.23 -14.89
CA GLU A 30 9.58 -21.23 -14.91
C GLU A 30 9.03 -21.03 -16.33
N TYR A 31 9.92 -20.91 -17.32
CA TYR A 31 9.52 -20.84 -18.72
C TYR A 31 8.76 -22.10 -19.17
N SER A 32 9.19 -23.29 -18.76
CA SER A 32 8.54 -24.55 -19.13
C SER A 32 7.17 -24.72 -18.47
N GLN A 33 6.95 -24.17 -17.28
CA GLN A 33 5.71 -24.33 -16.52
C GLN A 33 4.67 -23.27 -16.88
N SER A 34 5.08 -22.01 -17.03
CA SER A 34 4.18 -20.86 -17.14
C SER A 34 4.46 -19.96 -18.34
N GLY A 35 5.41 -20.34 -19.20
CA GLY A 35 5.71 -19.66 -20.45
C GLY A 35 6.43 -18.32 -20.27
N LEU A 36 6.60 -17.60 -21.38
CA LEU A 36 7.37 -16.35 -21.42
C LEU A 36 6.78 -15.25 -20.55
N SER A 37 5.45 -15.19 -20.42
CA SER A 37 4.76 -14.15 -19.64
C SER A 37 5.15 -14.18 -18.17
N SER A 38 5.40 -15.36 -17.61
CA SER A 38 5.87 -15.51 -16.22
C SER A 38 7.30 -15.01 -16.04
N LEU A 39 8.21 -15.36 -16.95
CA LEU A 39 9.61 -14.97 -16.88
C LEU A 39 9.82 -13.45 -17.00
N LEU A 40 8.88 -12.77 -17.68
CA LEU A 40 8.86 -11.30 -17.80
C LEU A 40 8.16 -10.61 -16.63
N LYS A 41 7.45 -11.36 -15.77
CA LYS A 41 6.74 -10.79 -14.63
C LYS A 41 7.71 -10.59 -13.48
N VAL A 42 7.89 -9.34 -13.08
CA VAL A 42 8.65 -9.02 -11.87
C VAL A 42 7.81 -9.37 -10.64
N SER A 43 8.09 -10.51 -10.00
CA SER A 43 7.50 -10.92 -8.73
C SER A 43 8.34 -10.41 -7.55
N SER A 44 8.54 -9.10 -7.48
CA SER A 44 9.19 -8.50 -6.30
C SER A 44 8.20 -8.46 -5.13
N GLY A 45 8.36 -9.36 -4.16
CA GLY A 45 7.58 -9.34 -2.92
C GLY A 45 7.75 -10.59 -2.06
N GLY A 46 7.86 -10.40 -0.75
CA GLY A 46 7.82 -11.50 0.24
C GLY A 46 6.43 -11.70 0.83
N ASN A 47 6.36 -12.50 1.89
CA ASN A 47 5.15 -12.76 2.70
C ASN A 47 4.74 -11.51 3.51
N ASN A 48 4.34 -10.45 2.82
CA ASN A 48 3.78 -9.25 3.46
C ASN A 48 2.32 -9.53 3.82
N THR A 49 2.12 -10.23 4.94
CA THR A 49 0.78 -10.46 5.48
C THR A 49 0.11 -9.12 5.71
N ARG A 50 -1.12 -8.97 5.22
CA ARG A 50 -1.89 -7.74 5.40
C ARG A 50 -2.14 -7.52 6.89
N THR A 51 -1.57 -6.45 7.44
CA THR A 51 -1.72 -6.06 8.85
C THR A 51 -3.05 -5.38 9.18
N ILE A 52 -3.84 -5.01 8.17
CA ILE A 52 -5.13 -4.32 8.34
C ILE A 52 -6.18 -5.09 7.53
N SER A 53 -7.31 -5.42 8.15
CA SER A 53 -8.42 -6.11 7.50
C SER A 53 -9.07 -5.22 6.44
N ASP A 54 -9.72 -5.82 5.44
CA ASP A 54 -10.42 -5.06 4.41
C ASP A 54 -11.56 -4.20 5.00
N LYS A 55 -12.25 -4.67 6.04
CA LYS A 55 -13.28 -3.91 6.75
C LYS A 55 -12.72 -2.66 7.41
N ALA A 56 -11.57 -2.78 8.08
CA ALA A 56 -10.90 -1.64 8.69
C ALA A 56 -10.44 -0.64 7.63
N LEU A 57 -9.96 -1.11 6.46
CA LEU A 57 -9.59 -0.24 5.35
C LEU A 57 -10.78 0.58 4.83
N GLU A 58 -11.95 -0.03 4.69
CA GLU A 58 -13.17 0.66 4.29
C GLU A 58 -13.60 1.72 5.29
N LEU A 59 -13.54 1.41 6.60
CA LEU A 59 -13.86 2.38 7.65
C LEU A 59 -12.87 3.55 7.63
N ILE A 60 -11.57 3.27 7.54
CA ILE A 60 -10.52 4.29 7.40
C ILE A 60 -10.81 5.20 6.21
N ALA A 61 -11.16 4.64 5.05
CA ALA A 61 -11.49 5.40 3.86
C ALA A 61 -12.68 6.34 4.09
N LYS A 62 -13.76 5.83 4.68
CA LYS A 62 -14.97 6.60 4.97
C LYS A 62 -14.68 7.77 5.89
N LYS A 63 -13.99 7.55 7.01
CA LYS A 63 -13.72 8.60 7.99
C LYS A 63 -12.69 9.63 7.48
N ILE A 64 -11.71 9.23 6.67
CA ILE A 64 -10.68 10.19 6.18
C ILE A 64 -11.21 11.06 5.03
N LEU A 65 -12.09 10.51 4.18
CA LEU A 65 -12.63 11.23 3.02
C LEU A 65 -13.87 12.07 3.35
N ASP A 66 -14.48 11.83 4.50
CA ASP A 66 -15.64 12.59 4.95
C ASP A 66 -15.24 13.99 5.45
N VAL A 67 -15.88 15.00 4.87
CA VAL A 67 -15.62 16.43 5.10
C VAL A 67 -16.16 16.88 6.46
N GLU A 68 -17.16 16.18 7.01
CA GLU A 68 -17.75 16.47 8.32
C GLU A 68 -17.08 15.72 9.46
N THR A 69 -16.07 14.89 9.15
CA THR A 69 -15.45 14.05 10.15
C THR A 69 -14.78 14.89 11.25
N THR A 70 -15.09 14.55 12.50
CA THR A 70 -14.58 15.24 13.70
C THR A 70 -13.20 14.73 14.14
N ILE A 71 -12.63 13.75 13.44
CA ILE A 71 -11.35 13.13 13.80
C ILE A 71 -10.22 14.13 13.59
N THR A 72 -9.52 14.43 14.68
CA THR A 72 -8.40 15.37 14.74
C THR A 72 -7.05 14.68 14.82
N SER A 73 -7.01 13.37 15.10
CA SER A 73 -5.76 12.62 15.16
C SER A 73 -5.89 11.17 14.68
N TYR A 74 -4.75 10.59 14.26
CA TYR A 74 -4.69 9.16 13.93
C TYR A 74 -4.92 8.26 15.14
N LEU A 75 -4.73 8.76 16.37
CA LEU A 75 -5.03 8.02 17.59
C LEU A 75 -6.55 7.87 17.78
N GLU A 76 -7.30 8.95 17.56
CA GLU A 76 -8.78 8.90 17.57
C GLU A 76 -9.31 7.96 16.49
N LEU A 77 -8.72 8.00 15.29
CA LEU A 77 -9.09 7.06 14.23
C LEU A 77 -8.82 5.60 14.64
N GLN A 78 -7.71 5.33 15.32
CA GLN A 78 -7.39 3.99 15.82
C GLN A 78 -8.42 3.51 16.85
N LEU A 79 -8.82 4.38 17.77
CA LEU A 79 -9.83 4.06 18.80
C LEU A 79 -11.19 3.77 18.16
N ILE A 80 -11.62 4.57 17.19
CA ILE A 80 -12.89 4.34 16.48
C ILE A 80 -12.89 2.98 15.76
N ILE A 81 -11.76 2.57 15.18
CA ILE A 81 -11.66 1.25 14.55
C ILE A 81 -11.72 0.14 15.60
N GLU A 82 -11.06 0.31 16.74
CA GLU A 82 -11.11 -0.65 17.85
C GLU A 82 -12.52 -0.76 18.45
N GLU A 83 -13.26 0.34 18.55
CA GLU A 83 -14.64 0.38 19.03
C GLU A 83 -15.65 -0.23 18.04
N GLU A 84 -15.56 0.12 16.75
CA GLU A 84 -16.54 -0.33 15.74
C GLU A 84 -16.27 -1.78 15.27
N LEU A 85 -15.02 -2.22 15.18
CA LEU A 85 -14.66 -3.55 14.66
C LEU A 85 -14.08 -4.50 15.71
N GLY A 86 -13.68 -4.03 16.89
CA GLY A 86 -12.94 -4.84 17.87
C GLY A 86 -11.52 -5.19 17.42
N GLU A 87 -11.02 -4.53 16.37
CA GLU A 87 -9.72 -4.82 15.77
C GLU A 87 -8.65 -3.83 16.22
N LYS A 88 -7.64 -4.32 16.93
CA LYS A 88 -6.52 -3.50 17.37
C LYS A 88 -5.44 -3.39 16.29
N ILE A 89 -5.41 -2.25 15.60
CA ILE A 89 -4.41 -1.97 14.57
C ILE A 89 -3.21 -1.27 15.18
N ALA A 90 -2.00 -1.65 14.76
CA ALA A 90 -0.79 -0.93 15.13
C ALA A 90 -0.78 0.49 14.55
N TYR A 91 -0.55 1.50 15.39
CA TYR A 91 -0.51 2.92 14.98
C TYR A 91 0.37 3.17 13.75
N GLY A 92 1.56 2.57 13.70
CA GLY A 92 2.48 2.72 12.56
C GLY A 92 1.89 2.19 11.23
N ALA A 93 1.14 1.09 11.29
CA ALA A 93 0.44 0.54 10.13
C ALA A 93 -0.68 1.48 9.67
N LEU A 94 -1.49 1.97 10.62
CA LEU A 94 -2.55 2.94 10.34
C LEU A 94 -1.98 4.23 9.72
N TYR A 95 -1.01 4.86 10.38
CA TYR A 95 -0.39 6.10 9.92
C TYR A 95 0.24 5.93 8.52
N SER A 96 1.05 4.87 8.33
CA SER A 96 1.70 4.62 7.05
C SER A 96 0.70 4.36 5.94
N HIS A 97 -0.37 3.61 6.22
CA HIS A 97 -1.47 3.38 5.28
C HIS A 97 -2.14 4.70 4.88
N CYS A 98 -2.56 5.49 5.88
CA CYS A 98 -3.26 6.75 5.68
C CYS A 98 -2.43 7.75 4.86
N LYS A 99 -1.14 7.86 5.18
CA LYS A 99 -0.18 8.72 4.47
C LYS A 99 0.08 8.27 3.05
N ARG A 100 0.25 6.96 2.80
CA ARG A 100 0.56 6.42 1.47
C ARG A 100 -0.64 6.45 0.52
N LYS A 101 -1.83 6.07 1.02
CA LYS A 101 -3.04 5.93 0.19
C LYS A 101 -3.79 7.24 0.00
N TYR A 102 -4.05 7.96 1.09
CA TYR A 102 -4.90 9.16 1.05
C TYR A 102 -4.09 10.46 1.08
N LYS A 103 -2.75 10.38 1.20
CA LYS A 103 -1.86 11.55 1.38
C LYS A 103 -2.35 12.49 2.48
N SER A 104 -3.06 11.95 3.47
CA SER A 104 -3.76 12.72 4.48
C SER A 104 -2.79 13.42 5.42
N LYS A 105 -3.21 14.59 5.90
CA LYS A 105 -2.57 15.31 7.00
C LYS A 105 -3.65 15.65 8.00
N LEU A 106 -3.85 14.81 9.02
CA LEU A 106 -4.80 15.08 10.11
C LEU A 106 -4.37 16.25 11.04
N LYS A 107 -3.46 17.12 10.60
CA LYS A 107 -3.09 18.31 11.37
C LYS A 107 -4.06 19.43 11.02
N VAL A 108 -5.20 19.43 11.70
CA VAL A 108 -6.21 20.48 11.56
C VAL A 108 -5.88 21.63 12.52
N ALA A 109 -6.08 22.87 12.07
CA ALA A 109 -6.12 24.02 12.97
C ALA A 109 -7.23 23.81 14.03
N ARG A 110 -7.18 24.55 15.16
CA ARG A 110 -8.18 24.40 16.24
C ARG A 110 -9.60 24.38 15.66
N LYS A 111 -10.42 23.43 16.14
CA LYS A 111 -11.83 23.24 15.75
C LYS A 111 -12.52 24.60 15.58
N SER A 112 -12.81 24.98 14.34
CA SER A 112 -13.80 26.03 14.09
C SER A 112 -15.17 25.45 14.43
N HIS A 113 -15.91 26.14 15.27
CA HIS A 113 -17.23 25.69 15.71
C HIS A 113 -18.19 25.60 14.51
N HIS A 114 -18.90 24.48 14.35
CA HIS A 114 -19.84 24.20 13.24
C HIS A 114 -21.02 25.18 13.14
N LYS A 115 -21.22 26.01 14.18
CA LYS A 115 -22.25 27.05 14.26
C LYS A 115 -21.71 28.44 13.88
N LYS A 116 -20.60 28.51 13.16
CA LYS A 116 -20.12 29.77 12.59
C LYS A 116 -21.00 30.13 11.40
N ASP A 117 -21.78 31.20 11.54
CA ASP A 117 -22.56 31.77 10.44
C ASP A 117 -21.63 32.38 9.37
N GLU A 118 -21.75 31.93 8.11
CA GLU A 118 -21.01 32.48 6.97
C GLU A 118 -21.18 34.00 6.83
N LYS A 119 -22.34 34.53 7.24
CA LYS A 119 -22.66 35.96 7.24
C LYS A 119 -21.82 36.79 8.20
N ALA A 120 -21.25 36.19 9.26
CA ALA A 120 -20.42 36.91 10.21
C ALA A 120 -19.01 37.16 9.66
N GLU A 121 -18.49 36.27 8.79
CA GLU A 121 -17.13 36.42 8.25
C GLU A 121 -16.99 37.55 7.21
N GLU A 122 -18.09 37.94 6.55
CA GLU A 122 -18.10 39.09 5.63
C GLU A 122 -18.06 40.45 6.35
N LEU A 123 -18.56 40.52 7.59
CA LEU A 123 -18.57 41.74 8.41
C LEU A 123 -17.19 42.05 9.01
N PHE A 124 -16.38 41.04 9.32
CA PHE A 124 -15.04 41.22 9.88
C PHE A 124 -13.93 41.35 8.81
N LYS A 125 -14.26 41.19 7.52
CA LYS A 125 -13.31 41.30 6.40
C LYS A 125 -13.31 42.65 5.68
N LYS A 126 -14.17 43.59 6.06
CA LYS A 126 -14.12 44.96 5.51
C LYS A 126 -13.21 45.83 6.39
N PRO A 127 -12.14 46.44 5.82
CA PRO A 127 -11.23 47.34 6.54
C PRO A 127 -11.90 48.67 6.90
#